data_AF-A0A7T8KDS7-F1
#
_entry.id   AF-A0A7T8KDS7-F1
#
_cell.length_a   1.000
_cell.length_b   1.000
_cell.length_c   1.000
_cell.angle_alpha   90.00
_cell.angle_beta   90.00
_cell.angle_gamma   90.00
#
_symmetry.space_group_name_H-M   'P 1'
#
loop_
_entity.id
_entity.type
_entity.pdbx_description
1 polymer ?
#
loop_
_entity_poly.entity_id
_entity_poly.type
_entity_poly.pdbx_seq_one_letter_code
_entity_poly.pdbx_strand_id
1 'polypeptide(L)'
;GEADTKEPTSLHLMDKLCKYIYSHDSTDRLRTHAILCHIYHHSIHDNWYEARDLMFMSHLPDTVAHADPPTQILYNRTMVQLGLCGFRHAEIKDAHNALLDIQMGGRSKELLAQGLLPQ
;
A
#
# COMPACT_ATOMS: atom_id res chain seq x y z
N GLY A 1 -23.62 34.02 -0.62
CA GLY A 1 -23.08 33.10 0.40
C GLY A 1 -23.42 31.71 -0.07
N GLU A 2 -22.58 31.18 -0.94
CA GLU A 2 -22.86 29.91 -1.61
C GLU A 2 -22.25 28.77 -0.80
N ALA A 3 -23.08 27.75 -0.60
CA ALA A 3 -22.80 26.57 0.20
C ALA A 3 -21.61 25.80 -0.39
N ASP A 4 -20.57 25.63 0.43
CA ASP A 4 -19.43 24.75 0.17
C ASP A 4 -19.87 23.29 0.36
N THR A 5 -20.70 22.76 -0.55
CA THR A 5 -20.90 21.31 -0.69
C THR A 5 -19.68 20.74 -1.41
N LYS A 6 -18.55 20.62 -0.70
CA LYS A 6 -17.41 19.83 -1.18
C LYS A 6 -17.86 18.38 -1.30
N GLU A 7 -17.98 17.90 -2.53
CA GLU A 7 -18.09 16.46 -2.77
C GLU A 7 -16.97 15.74 -2.02
N PRO A 8 -17.25 14.62 -1.33
CA PRO A 8 -16.23 13.91 -0.58
C PRO A 8 -15.14 13.43 -1.55
N THR A 9 -13.90 13.86 -1.31
CA THR A 9 -12.75 13.45 -2.12
C THR A 9 -12.52 11.94 -1.97
N SER A 10 -11.83 11.34 -2.95
CA SER A 10 -11.44 9.92 -2.89
C SER A 10 -10.67 9.57 -1.62
N LEU A 11 -9.79 10.48 -1.18
CA LEU A 11 -9.05 10.37 0.08
C LEU A 11 -9.98 10.28 1.29
N HIS A 12 -10.97 11.17 1.38
CA HIS A 12 -11.93 11.17 2.49
C HIS A 12 -12.78 9.90 2.52
N LEU A 13 -13.21 9.43 1.35
CA LEU A 13 -13.97 8.19 1.24
C LEU A 13 -13.14 6.97 1.64
N MET A 14 -11.91 6.86 1.15
CA MET A 14 -11.00 5.75 1.47
C MET A 14 -10.71 5.71 2.97
N ASP A 15 -10.35 6.84 3.57
CA ASP A 15 -10.06 6.94 5.00
C ASP A 15 -11.27 6.51 5.87
N LYS A 16 -12.47 7.00 5.52
CA LYS A 16 -13.71 6.63 6.22
C LYS A 16 -13.98 5.13 6.18
N LEU A 17 -13.85 4.50 5.00
CA LEU A 17 -14.12 3.07 4.82
C LEU A 17 -13.06 2.21 5.51
N CYS A 18 -11.77 2.57 5.39
CA CYS A 18 -10.68 1.88 6.05
C CYS A 18 -10.83 1.94 7.58
N LYS A 19 -11.11 3.11 8.15
CA LYS A 19 -11.37 3.27 9.59
C LYS A 19 -12.58 2.47 10.08
N TYR A 20 -13.62 2.35 9.27
CA TYR A 20 -14.76 1.50 9.59
C TYR A 20 -14.34 0.03 9.72
N ILE A 21 -13.56 -0.48 8.76
CA ILE A 21 -13.04 -1.87 8.80
C ILE A 21 -12.13 -2.07 10.01
N TYR A 22 -11.25 -1.10 10.33
CA TYR A 22 -10.33 -1.21 11.47
C TYR A 22 -11.07 -1.35 12.82
N SER A 23 -12.24 -0.73 12.94
CA SER A 23 -13.01 -0.69 14.19
C SER A 23 -14.07 -1.80 14.30
N HIS A 24 -14.61 -2.28 13.18
CA HIS A 24 -15.74 -3.21 13.17
C HIS A 24 -15.38 -4.64 12.77
N ASP A 25 -14.19 -4.87 12.20
CA ASP A 25 -13.79 -6.19 11.74
C ASP A 25 -12.71 -6.82 12.64
N SER A 26 -12.99 -8.04 13.08
CA SER A 26 -12.05 -8.90 13.81
C SER A 26 -11.21 -9.80 12.89
N THR A 27 -11.51 -9.81 11.59
CA THR A 27 -10.84 -10.65 10.59
C THR A 27 -9.52 -10.02 10.15
N ASP A 28 -8.42 -10.69 10.46
CA ASP A 28 -7.07 -10.18 10.19
C ASP A 28 -6.78 -9.95 8.70
N ARG A 29 -7.35 -10.80 7.83
CA ARG A 29 -7.21 -10.68 6.37
C ARG A 29 -7.85 -9.42 5.79
N LEU A 30 -9.09 -9.12 6.17
CA LEU A 30 -9.81 -7.95 5.65
C LEU A 30 -9.17 -6.65 6.14
N ARG A 31 -8.73 -6.64 7.40
CA ARG A 31 -7.94 -5.53 7.97
C ARG A 31 -6.65 -5.32 7.19
N THR A 32 -5.90 -6.38 6.91
CA THR A 32 -4.66 -6.33 6.12
C THR A 32 -4.91 -5.74 4.73
N HIS A 33 -5.94 -6.21 4.01
CA HIS A 33 -6.29 -5.69 2.69
C HIS A 33 -6.71 -4.22 2.75
N ALA A 34 -7.47 -3.83 3.76
CA ALA A 34 -7.88 -2.45 3.96
C ALA A 34 -6.67 -1.52 4.22
N ILE A 35 -5.70 -1.95 5.02
CA ILE A 35 -4.45 -1.20 5.26
C ILE A 35 -3.64 -1.06 3.96
N LEU A 36 -3.45 -2.16 3.22
CA LEU A 36 -2.69 -2.16 1.96
C LEU A 36 -3.31 -1.21 0.93
N CYS A 37 -4.63 -1.28 0.74
CA CYS A 37 -5.35 -0.37 -0.15
C CYS A 37 -5.27 1.09 0.32
N HIS A 38 -5.30 1.34 1.63
CA HIS A 38 -5.16 2.69 2.20
C HIS A 38 -3.78 3.29 1.90
N ILE A 39 -2.70 2.53 2.16
CA ILE A 39 -1.33 2.94 1.88
C ILE A 39 -1.14 3.18 0.38
N TYR A 40 -1.64 2.27 -0.47
CA TYR A 40 -1.58 2.42 -1.91
C TYR A 40 -2.25 3.73 -2.35
N HIS A 41 -3.42 4.03 -1.80
CA HIS A 41 -4.16 5.25 -2.12
C HIS A 41 -3.42 6.52 -1.68
N HIS A 42 -2.83 6.55 -0.49
CA HIS A 42 -1.97 7.68 -0.08
C HIS A 42 -0.75 7.82 -1.01
N SER A 43 -0.15 6.70 -1.42
CA SER A 43 1.03 6.69 -2.28
C SER A 43 0.75 7.16 -3.72
N ILE A 44 -0.46 6.96 -4.26
CA ILE A 44 -0.83 7.53 -5.58
C ILE A 44 -1.09 9.04 -5.51
N HIS A 45 -1.50 9.54 -4.34
CA HIS A 45 -1.86 10.94 -4.11
C HIS A 45 -0.70 11.78 -3.57
N ASP A 46 0.53 11.26 -3.62
CA ASP A 46 1.73 11.95 -3.15
C ASP A 46 1.72 12.26 -1.64
N ASN A 47 0.96 11.51 -0.84
CA ASN A 47 0.99 11.61 0.62
C ASN A 47 2.01 10.63 1.20
N TRP A 48 3.30 10.91 0.98
CA TRP A 48 4.40 10.01 1.34
C TRP A 48 4.45 9.72 2.85
N TYR A 49 4.41 10.76 3.68
CA TYR A 49 4.59 10.60 5.13
C TYR A 49 3.47 9.78 5.75
N GLU A 50 2.23 10.04 5.36
CA GLU A 50 1.06 9.27 5.83
C GLU A 50 1.13 7.81 5.36
N ALA A 51 1.50 7.57 4.10
CA ALA A 51 1.63 6.21 3.56
C ALA A 51 2.74 5.42 4.29
N ARG A 52 3.89 6.06 4.53
CA ARG A 52 5.04 5.47 5.23
C ARG A 52 4.69 5.15 6.68
N ASP A 53 4.07 6.09 7.38
CA ASP A 53 3.73 5.93 8.79
C ASP A 53 2.67 4.82 8.96
N LEU A 54 1.67 4.75 8.07
CA LEU A 54 0.72 3.64 8.03
C LEU A 54 1.40 2.29 7.78
N MET A 55 2.37 2.22 6.85
CA MET A 55 3.15 1.01 6.59
C MET A 55 3.90 0.55 7.85
N PHE A 56 4.60 1.46 8.54
CA PHE A 56 5.32 1.11 9.77
C PHE A 56 4.41 0.70 10.92
N MET A 57 3.31 1.42 11.15
CA MET A 57 2.37 1.12 12.25
C MET A 57 1.62 -0.20 12.05
N SER A 58 1.50 -0.66 10.81
CA SER A 58 0.73 -1.86 10.49
C SER A 58 1.43 -3.19 10.80
N HIS A 59 2.75 -3.17 11.00
CA HIS A 59 3.59 -4.38 11.14
C HIS A 59 3.41 -5.40 9.98
N LEU A 60 2.96 -4.92 8.81
CA LEU A 60 2.74 -5.77 7.64
C LEU A 60 3.99 -6.49 7.12
N PRO A 61 5.20 -5.90 7.14
CA PRO A 61 6.40 -6.60 6.68
C PRO A 61 6.67 -7.92 7.44
N ASP A 62 6.30 -7.99 8.73
CA ASP A 62 6.51 -9.17 9.56
C ASP A 62 5.43 -10.25 9.34
N THR A 63 4.22 -9.85 8.98
CA THR A 63 3.05 -10.74 8.88
C THR A 63 2.81 -11.25 7.45
N VAL A 64 3.19 -10.48 6.43
CA VAL A 64 2.84 -10.76 5.02
C VAL A 64 3.47 -12.03 4.47
N ALA A 65 4.64 -12.45 4.98
CA ALA A 65 5.32 -13.66 4.54
C ALA A 65 4.48 -14.94 4.72
N HIS A 66 3.56 -14.93 5.70
CA HIS A 66 2.66 -16.03 6.02
C HIS A 66 1.26 -15.87 5.40
N ALA A 67 1.00 -14.75 4.71
CA ALA A 67 -0.28 -14.48 4.09
C ALA A 67 -0.48 -15.29 2.79
N ASP A 68 -1.73 -15.38 2.31
CA ASP A 68 -2.05 -16.03 1.05
C ASP A 68 -1.40 -15.32 -0.15
N PRO A 69 -1.07 -16.04 -1.25
CA PRO A 69 -0.37 -15.46 -2.40
C PRO A 69 -1.01 -14.18 -2.98
N PRO A 70 -2.36 -14.06 -3.08
CA PRO A 70 -3.01 -12.82 -3.50
C PRO A 70 -2.67 -11.61 -2.60
N THR A 71 -2.60 -11.82 -1.29
CA THR A 71 -2.24 -10.78 -0.31
C THR A 71 -0.78 -10.36 -0.46
N GLN A 72 0.13 -11.32 -0.68
CA GLN A 72 1.54 -11.03 -0.93
C GLN A 72 1.73 -10.19 -2.20
N ILE A 73 0.99 -10.49 -3.28
CA ILE A 73 1.02 -9.70 -4.51
C ILE A 73 0.54 -8.27 -4.26
N LEU A 74 -0.54 -8.08 -3.49
CA LEU A 74 -1.05 -6.75 -3.14
C LEU A 74 -0.02 -5.97 -2.31
N TYR A 75 0.65 -6.62 -1.37
CA TYR A 75 1.74 -6.01 -0.60
C TYR A 75 2.90 -5.59 -1.50
N ASN A 76 3.38 -6.47 -2.39
CA ASN A 76 4.47 -6.16 -3.32
C ASN A 76 4.12 -4.95 -4.19
N ARG A 77 2.88 -4.88 -4.71
CA ARG A 77 2.40 -3.72 -5.47
C ARG A 77 2.37 -2.45 -4.64
N THR A 78 1.96 -2.55 -3.38
CA THR A 78 1.93 -1.42 -2.43
C THR A 78 3.33 -0.93 -2.09
N MET A 79 4.28 -1.84 -1.87
CA MET A 79 5.69 -1.50 -1.63
C MET A 79 6.33 -0.79 -2.82
N VAL A 80 6.09 -1.25 -4.05
CA VAL A 80 6.55 -0.55 -5.26
C VAL A 80 5.97 0.86 -5.31
N GLN A 81 4.66 1.00 -5.08
CA GLN A 81 4.00 2.30 -5.17
C GLN A 81 4.49 3.26 -4.08
N LEU A 82 4.69 2.77 -2.87
CA LEU A 82 5.29 3.52 -1.76
C LEU A 82 6.71 3.96 -2.13
N GLY A 83 7.57 3.05 -2.62
CA GLY A 83 8.92 3.38 -3.07
C GLY A 83 8.96 4.43 -4.18
N LEU A 84 8.04 4.35 -5.16
CA LEU A 84 7.89 5.38 -6.19
C LEU A 84 7.42 6.72 -5.61
N CYS A 85 6.52 6.71 -4.62
CA CYS A 85 6.08 7.92 -3.92
C CYS A 85 7.23 8.59 -3.17
N GLY A 86 8.03 7.81 -2.43
CA GLY A 86 9.23 8.31 -1.75
C GLY A 86 10.26 8.89 -2.73
N PHE A 87 10.44 8.26 -3.89
CA PHE A 87 11.31 8.78 -4.94
C PHE A 87 10.83 10.14 -5.47
N ARG A 88 9.52 10.33 -5.68
CA ARG A 88 8.94 11.62 -6.09
C ARG A 88 9.14 12.72 -5.04
N HIS A 89 9.26 12.36 -3.76
CA HIS A 89 9.54 13.27 -2.65
C HIS A 89 11.03 13.48 -2.36
N ALA A 90 11.93 12.97 -3.22
CA ALA A 90 13.38 13.00 -3.05
C ALA A 90 13.91 12.23 -1.82
N GLU A 91 13.11 11.31 -1.26
CA GLU A 91 13.53 10.40 -0.18
C GLU A 91 14.25 9.18 -0.78
N ILE A 92 15.41 9.44 -1.40
CA ILE A 92 16.12 8.47 -2.25
C ILE A 92 16.54 7.21 -1.48
N LYS A 93 16.98 7.36 -0.23
CA LYS A 93 17.42 6.21 0.59
C LYS A 93 16.26 5.27 0.89
N ASP A 94 15.12 5.82 1.28
CA ASP A 94 13.92 5.05 1.63
C ASP A 94 13.30 4.42 0.38
N ALA A 95 13.26 5.16 -0.72
CA ALA A 95 12.82 4.62 -2.01
C ALA A 95 13.71 3.47 -2.49
N HIS A 96 15.03 3.59 -2.34
CA HIS A 96 15.97 2.52 -2.68
C HIS A 96 15.72 1.29 -1.80
N ASN A 97 15.63 1.45 -0.49
CA ASN A 97 15.37 0.35 0.44
C ASN A 97 14.06 -0.39 0.13
N ALA A 98 12.98 0.35 -0.18
CA ALA A 98 11.69 -0.25 -0.51
C ALA A 98 11.70 -1.05 -1.83
N LEU A 99 12.49 -0.61 -2.82
CA LEU A 99 12.53 -1.22 -4.15
C LEU A 99 13.62 -2.29 -4.32
N LEU A 100 14.65 -2.27 -3.46
CA LEU A 100 15.81 -3.15 -3.57
C LEU A 100 15.41 -4.62 -3.54
N ASP A 101 14.62 -5.04 -2.55
CA ASP A 101 14.26 -6.44 -2.35
C ASP A 101 13.43 -7.01 -3.53
N ILE A 102 12.58 -6.16 -4.12
CA ILE A 102 11.74 -6.54 -5.26
C ILE A 102 12.58 -6.67 -6.53
N GLN A 103 13.58 -5.81 -6.71
CA GLN A 103 14.37 -5.75 -7.93
C GLN A 103 15.56 -6.71 -7.94
N MET A 104 16.22 -6.94 -6.78
CA MET A 104 17.42 -7.78 -6.70
C MET A 104 17.15 -9.25 -7.09
N GLY A 105 15.93 -9.74 -6.86
CA GLY A 105 15.58 -11.13 -7.13
C GLY A 105 15.41 -11.49 -8.61
N GLY A 106 15.46 -10.53 -9.55
CA GLY A 106 15.28 -10.75 -11.00
C GLY A 106 13.90 -11.27 -11.43
N ARG A 107 13.00 -11.52 -10.48
CA ARG A 107 11.64 -12.08 -10.66
C ARG A 107 10.55 -11.04 -10.38
N SER A 108 10.83 -9.75 -10.59
CA SER A 108 9.88 -8.67 -10.31
C SER A 108 8.55 -8.83 -11.04
N LYS A 109 8.56 -9.38 -12.27
CA LYS A 109 7.33 -9.70 -13.03
C LYS A 109 6.47 -10.77 -12.36
N GLU A 110 7.07 -11.77 -11.72
CA GLU A 110 6.33 -12.82 -11.01
C GLU A 110 5.78 -12.29 -9.68
N LEU A 111 6.62 -11.58 -8.92
CA LEU A 111 6.26 -11.01 -7.62
C LEU A 111 5.11 -9.99 -7.69
N LEU A 112 4.99 -9.28 -8.82
CA LEU A 112 3.92 -8.31 -9.08
C LEU A 112 2.73 -8.92 -9.84
N ALA A 113 2.79 -10.21 -10.16
CA ALA A 113 1.83 -10.94 -11.00
C ALA A 113 1.58 -10.24 -12.35
N GLN A 114 2.66 -9.87 -13.03
CA GLN A 114 2.68 -9.23 -14.35
C GLN A 114 3.36 -10.10 -15.43
N GLY A 115 3.84 -11.29 -15.08
CA GLY A 115 4.39 -12.28 -16.01
C GLY A 115 3.44 -13.44 -16.27
N LEU A 116 3.63 -14.12 -17.40
CA LEU A 116 3.05 -15.45 -17.63
C LEU A 116 3.76 -16.45 -16.72
N LEU A 117 3.00 -17.26 -15.97
CA LEU A 117 3.54 -18.45 -15.32
C LEU A 117 4.17 -19.33 -16.42
N PRO A 118 5.44 -19.76 -16.30
CA PRO A 118 5.93 -20.83 -17.16
C PRO A 118 5.00 -22.03 -16.94
N GLN A 119 4.34 -22.48 -18.00
CA GLN A 119 3.55 -23.71 -18.03
C GLN A 119 4.46 -24.93 -17.83
#